data_AF-A0A4C1UE82-F1
#
_entry.id   AF-A0A4C1UE82-F1
#
_cell.length_a   1.000
_cell.length_b   1.000
_cell.length_c   1.000
_cell.angle_alpha   90.00
_cell.angle_beta   90.00
_cell.angle_gamma   90.00
#
_symmetry.space_group_name_H-M   'P 1'
#
loop_
_entity.id
_entity.type
_entity.pdbx_description
1 polymer ?
#
loop_
_entity_poly.entity_id
_entity_poly.type
_entity_poly.pdbx_seq_one_letter_code
_entity_poly.pdbx_strand_id
1 'polypeptide(L)'
;MAEIARKLLRDKSAAISFTHRKGRSSVMVARGTPSLRIYNAPISWQHNYKYLGVTLDRNLHFRDHIKPVRKTATLYPAHLNGMRGRKSKLSLHSKRTIYLMCIRTVMTNASPAFAHAAPNRLKKLQILQNKFCRSATNAHCCVKNSILYRDLDLSS
;
A
#
# COMPACT_ATOMS: atom_id res chain seq x y z
N MET A 1 32.45 -17.50 -6.47
CA MET A 1 31.31 -17.25 -5.55
C MET A 1 31.26 -15.81 -5.00
N ALA A 2 32.34 -15.25 -4.47
CA ALA A 2 32.35 -13.89 -3.90
C ALA A 2 32.01 -12.77 -4.91
N GLU A 3 32.42 -12.92 -6.17
CA GLU A 3 32.20 -11.90 -7.21
C GLU A 3 30.74 -11.84 -7.71
N ILE A 4 30.09 -13.00 -7.84
CA ILE A 4 28.66 -13.11 -8.13
C ILE A 4 27.85 -12.48 -7.00
N ALA A 5 28.21 -12.77 -5.74
CA ALA A 5 27.57 -12.16 -4.57
C ALA A 5 27.72 -10.64 -4.58
N ARG A 6 28.92 -10.09 -4.88
CA ARG A 6 29.14 -8.63 -4.98
C ARG A 6 28.29 -7.96 -6.06
N LYS A 7 28.20 -8.56 -7.25
CA LYS A 7 27.42 -8.01 -8.37
C LYS A 7 25.91 -8.03 -8.08
N LEU A 8 25.41 -9.15 -7.56
CA LEU A 8 24.01 -9.27 -7.13
C LEU A 8 23.64 -8.28 -6.03
N LEU A 9 24.55 -8.03 -5.08
CA LEU A 9 24.28 -7.12 -3.98
C LEU A 9 24.27 -5.66 -4.41
N ARG A 10 25.17 -5.27 -5.33
CA ARG A 10 25.24 -3.91 -5.89
C ARG A 10 23.92 -3.50 -6.55
N ASP A 11 23.30 -4.39 -7.30
CA ASP A 11 22.10 -4.08 -8.07
C ASP A 11 20.81 -4.17 -7.24
N LYS A 12 20.85 -4.89 -6.11
CA LYS A 12 19.68 -5.17 -5.25
C LYS A 12 19.71 -4.45 -3.89
N SER A 13 20.72 -3.62 -3.63
CA SER A 13 20.86 -2.90 -2.37
C SER A 13 20.91 -1.40 -2.62
N ALA A 14 20.16 -0.66 -1.82
CA ALA A 14 20.19 0.79 -1.80
C ALA A 14 20.10 1.29 -0.36
N ALA A 15 20.72 2.43 -0.10
CA ALA A 15 20.66 3.11 1.18
C ALA A 15 19.68 4.28 1.09
N ILE A 16 18.80 4.40 2.09
CA ILE A 16 17.89 5.54 2.23
C ILE A 16 18.17 6.20 3.58
N SER A 17 18.37 7.52 3.57
CA SER A 17 18.42 8.32 4.79
C SER A 17 17.02 8.84 5.12
N PHE A 18 16.42 8.32 6.18
CA PHE A 18 15.09 8.78 6.61
C PHE A 18 15.17 10.13 7.30
N THR A 19 14.26 11.04 6.98
CA THR A 19 14.24 12.37 7.58
C THR A 19 12.83 12.79 7.98
N HIS A 20 12.68 13.32 9.19
CA HIS A 20 11.43 13.90 9.68
C HIS A 20 11.16 15.33 9.19
N ARG A 21 12.12 15.96 8.48
CA ARG A 21 11.99 17.35 8.02
C ARG A 21 10.84 17.49 7.04
N LYS A 22 9.98 18.49 7.28
CA LYS A 22 8.91 18.90 6.36
C LYS A 22 9.49 19.82 5.29
N GLY A 23 10.02 19.24 4.21
CA GLY A 23 10.56 20.01 3.09
C GLY A 23 11.24 19.13 2.03
N ARG A 24 11.29 19.61 0.78
CA ARG A 24 12.10 18.96 -0.26
C ARG A 24 13.54 19.39 -0.05
N SER A 25 14.38 18.44 0.36
CA SER A 25 15.83 18.62 0.34
C SER A 25 16.38 17.87 -0.88
N SER A 26 17.13 18.57 -1.73
CA SER A 26 17.89 17.97 -2.85
C SER A 26 19.06 17.11 -2.38
N VAL A 27 19.45 17.26 -1.11
CA VAL A 27 20.58 16.55 -0.53
C VAL A 27 20.17 15.12 -0.20
N MET A 28 20.77 14.13 -0.87
CA MET A 28 20.54 12.70 -0.63
C MET A 28 20.85 12.30 0.81
N VAL A 29 21.98 12.78 1.33
CA VAL A 29 22.53 12.41 2.64
C VAL A 29 23.32 13.59 3.20
N ALA A 30 23.41 13.72 4.53
CA ALA A 30 24.17 14.79 5.17
C ALA A 30 25.62 14.86 4.64
N ARG A 31 26.15 16.07 4.48
CA ARG A 31 27.54 16.29 4.05
C ARG A 31 28.48 15.63 5.06
N GLY A 32 29.51 14.92 4.57
CA GLY A 32 30.44 14.17 5.41
C GLY A 32 30.01 12.75 5.77
N THR A 33 28.87 12.26 5.27
CA THR A 33 28.46 10.87 5.52
C THR A 33 29.37 9.90 4.75
N PRO A 34 29.98 8.89 5.41
CA PRO A 34 30.87 7.95 4.74
C PRO A 34 30.14 7.10 3.70
N SER A 35 30.86 6.63 2.68
CA SER A 35 30.30 5.73 1.67
C SER A 35 29.91 4.40 2.33
N LEU A 36 28.64 4.02 2.25
CA LEU A 36 28.19 2.71 2.73
C LEU A 36 28.67 1.61 1.78
N ARG A 37 29.25 0.56 2.35
CA ARG A 37 29.72 -0.63 1.62
C ARG A 37 29.24 -1.88 2.31
N ILE A 38 28.80 -2.88 1.54
CA ILE A 38 28.59 -4.24 2.01
C ILE A 38 29.48 -5.16 1.16
N TYR A 39 30.26 -6.05 1.78
CA TYR A 39 31.27 -6.89 1.11
C TYR A 39 32.24 -6.11 0.21
N ASN A 40 32.63 -4.91 0.65
CA ASN A 40 33.45 -3.94 -0.07
C ASN A 40 32.85 -3.41 -1.40
N ALA A 41 31.57 -3.68 -1.67
CA ALA A 41 30.83 -3.10 -2.79
C ALA A 41 30.10 -1.82 -2.32
N PRO A 42 30.22 -0.68 -3.04
CA PRO A 42 29.55 0.56 -2.68
C PRO A 42 28.04 0.49 -2.90
N ILE A 43 27.28 1.11 -2.00
CA ILE A 43 25.82 1.17 -2.05
C ILE A 43 25.37 2.54 -2.51
N SER A 44 24.47 2.57 -3.49
CA SER A 44 23.87 3.81 -3.96
C SER A 44 22.89 4.38 -2.93
N TRP A 45 23.02 5.68 -2.66
CA TRP A 45 22.03 6.42 -1.89
C TRP A 45 20.86 6.79 -2.78
N GLN A 46 19.64 6.57 -2.31
CA GLN A 46 18.43 6.83 -3.06
C GLN A 46 17.36 7.50 -2.18
N HIS A 47 16.49 8.29 -2.80
CA HIS A 47 15.34 8.89 -2.11
C HIS A 47 14.10 8.00 -2.08
N ASN A 48 13.98 7.12 -3.08
CA ASN A 48 12.89 6.17 -3.19
C ASN A 48 13.49 4.83 -3.61
N TYR A 49 13.11 3.75 -2.95
CA TYR A 49 13.55 2.40 -3.31
C TYR A 49 12.43 1.40 -3.12
N LYS A 50 12.33 0.43 -4.03
CA LYS A 50 11.34 -0.65 -3.94
C LYS A 50 11.97 -1.88 -3.31
N TYR A 51 11.47 -2.28 -2.15
CA TYR A 51 11.90 -3.46 -1.43
C TYR A 51 10.71 -4.36 -1.12
N LEU A 52 10.79 -5.64 -1.51
CA LEU A 52 9.72 -6.64 -1.32
C LEU A 52 8.32 -6.17 -1.77
N GLY A 53 8.25 -5.42 -2.87
CA GLY A 53 6.99 -4.88 -3.39
C GLY A 53 6.51 -3.59 -2.73
N VAL A 54 7.17 -3.11 -1.68
CA VAL A 54 6.87 -1.85 -0.98
C VAL A 54 7.83 -0.77 -1.46
N THR A 55 7.28 0.39 -1.84
CA THR A 55 8.10 1.55 -2.20
C THR A 55 8.32 2.40 -0.96
N LEU A 56 9.55 2.41 -0.46
CA LEU A 56 9.98 3.24 0.66
C LEU A 56 10.46 4.59 0.12
N ASP A 57 9.87 5.66 0.62
CA ASP A 57 10.32 7.02 0.37
C ASP A 57 11.09 7.56 1.57
N ARG A 58 11.99 8.52 1.33
CA ARG A 58 12.81 9.21 2.34
C ARG A 58 12.05 9.67 3.59
N ASN A 59 10.78 10.06 3.43
CA ASN A 59 9.97 10.60 4.52
C ASN A 59 8.97 9.58 5.09
N LEU A 60 9.02 8.32 4.66
CA LEU A 60 8.07 7.28 5.05
C LEU A 60 6.60 7.70 4.87
N HIS A 61 6.34 8.51 3.85
CA HIS A 61 5.00 8.95 3.52
C HIS A 61 4.21 7.89 2.73
N PHE A 62 4.89 6.92 2.11
CA PHE A 62 4.31 5.85 1.28
C PHE A 62 3.43 6.36 0.14
N ARG A 63 3.64 7.60 -0.30
CA ARG A 63 2.79 8.23 -1.32
C ARG A 63 2.87 7.48 -2.65
N ASP A 64 4.07 7.09 -3.02
CA ASP A 64 4.32 6.40 -4.28
C ASP A 64 4.08 4.88 -4.19
N HIS A 65 3.88 4.35 -2.97
CA HIS A 65 3.35 3.01 -2.74
C HIS A 65 1.81 2.96 -2.75
N ILE A 66 1.12 3.88 -2.07
CA ILE A 66 -0.35 3.88 -1.96
C ILE A 66 -1.02 4.19 -3.30
N LYS A 67 -0.41 5.00 -4.17
CA LYS A 67 -0.94 5.32 -5.51
C LYS A 67 -1.19 4.05 -6.35
N PRO A 68 -0.19 3.20 -6.63
CA PRO A 68 -0.40 1.97 -7.41
C PRO A 68 -1.31 0.98 -6.67
N VAL A 69 -1.16 0.81 -5.35
CA VAL A 69 -2.06 -0.06 -4.55
C VAL A 69 -3.52 0.33 -4.74
N ARG A 70 -3.83 1.64 -4.65
CA ARG A 70 -5.18 2.16 -4.89
C ARG A 70 -5.65 1.88 -6.32
N LYS A 71 -4.78 2.07 -7.32
CA LYS A 71 -5.11 1.82 -8.73
C LYS A 71 -5.51 0.35 -8.91
N THR A 72 -4.68 -0.58 -8.44
CA THR A 72 -4.93 -2.02 -8.50
C THR A 72 -6.20 -2.39 -7.73
N ALA A 73 -6.36 -1.90 -6.50
CA ALA A 73 -7.55 -2.15 -5.68
C ALA A 73 -8.85 -1.56 -6.27
N THR A 74 -8.76 -0.60 -7.19
CA THR A 74 -9.93 -0.07 -7.92
C THR A 74 -10.31 -0.95 -9.11
N LEU A 75 -9.31 -1.59 -9.75
CA LEU A 75 -9.53 -2.50 -10.88
C LEU A 75 -10.24 -3.79 -10.45
N TYR A 76 -9.85 -4.39 -9.33
CA TYR A 76 -10.49 -5.63 -8.83
C TYR A 76 -12.02 -5.54 -8.72
N PRO A 77 -12.61 -4.54 -8.03
CA PRO A 77 -14.05 -4.37 -8.01
C PRO A 77 -14.67 -4.10 -9.38
N ALA A 78 -13.94 -3.50 -10.33
CA ALA A 78 -14.44 -3.27 -11.69
C ALA A 78 -14.57 -4.58 -12.47
N HIS A 79 -13.60 -5.49 -12.35
CA HIS A 79 -13.69 -6.84 -12.91
C HIS A 79 -14.78 -7.69 -12.23
N LEU A 80 -15.06 -7.41 -10.96
CA LEU A 80 -16.06 -8.12 -10.14
C LEU A 80 -17.41 -7.40 -10.08
N ASN A 81 -17.67 -6.47 -11.00
CA ASN A 81 -18.88 -5.65 -11.00
C ASN A 81 -20.17 -6.50 -11.00
N GLY A 82 -20.21 -7.57 -11.79
CA GLY A 82 -21.36 -8.48 -11.85
C GLY A 82 -21.64 -9.22 -10.54
N MET A 83 -20.60 -9.57 -9.79
CA MET A 83 -20.70 -10.32 -8.53
C MET A 83 -21.01 -9.43 -7.33
N ARG A 84 -20.50 -8.20 -7.34
CA ARG A 84 -20.72 -7.24 -6.25
C ARG A 84 -22.07 -6.53 -6.35
N GLY A 85 -22.55 -6.29 -7.57
CA GLY A 85 -23.69 -5.42 -7.86
C GLY A 85 -25.04 -5.88 -7.31
N ARG A 86 -26.03 -4.99 -7.41
CA ARG A 86 -27.42 -5.18 -6.93
C ARG A 86 -28.11 -6.41 -7.54
N LYS A 87 -27.79 -6.70 -8.80
CA LYS A 87 -28.36 -7.83 -9.56
C LYS A 87 -27.69 -9.18 -9.25
N SER A 88 -26.62 -9.18 -8.44
CA SER A 88 -25.93 -10.40 -8.05
C SER A 88 -26.78 -11.22 -7.09
N LYS A 89 -26.95 -12.51 -7.38
CA LYS A 89 -27.61 -13.49 -6.50
C LYS A 89 -26.72 -13.98 -5.35
N LEU A 90 -25.49 -13.47 -5.23
CA LEU A 90 -24.57 -13.86 -4.16
C LEU A 90 -25.05 -13.37 -2.80
N SER A 91 -24.89 -14.23 -1.79
CA SER A 91 -25.10 -13.86 -0.39
C SER A 91 -24.13 -12.75 0.05
N LEU A 92 -24.49 -12.01 1.09
CA LEU A 92 -23.59 -11.02 1.70
C LEU A 92 -22.28 -11.66 2.18
N HIS A 93 -22.36 -12.89 2.70
CA HIS A 93 -21.20 -13.67 3.12
C HIS A 93 -20.25 -13.94 1.95
N SER A 94 -20.76 -14.42 0.80
CA SER A 94 -19.94 -14.67 -0.39
C SER A 94 -19.31 -13.37 -0.92
N LYS A 95 -20.05 -12.25 -0.91
CA LYS A 95 -19.50 -10.93 -1.31
C LYS A 95 -18.40 -10.46 -0.36
N ARG A 96 -18.55 -10.69 0.95
CA ARG A 96 -17.52 -10.42 1.97
C ARG A 96 -16.27 -11.26 1.70
N THR A 97 -16.40 -12.55 1.44
CA THR A 97 -15.26 -13.43 1.15
C THR A 97 -14.44 -12.92 -0.04
N ILE A 98 -15.12 -12.54 -1.13
CA ILE A 98 -14.46 -11.94 -2.31
C ILE A 98 -13.70 -10.66 -1.94
N TYR A 99 -14.28 -9.81 -1.09
CA TYR A 99 -13.60 -8.61 -0.62
C TYR A 99 -12.34 -8.94 0.18
N LEU A 100 -12.44 -9.84 1.14
CA LEU A 100 -11.32 -10.23 2.00
C LEU A 100 -10.18 -10.83 1.17
N MET A 101 -10.50 -11.73 0.23
CA MET A 101 -9.49 -12.44 -0.55
C MET A 101 -8.83 -11.55 -1.62
N CYS A 102 -9.60 -10.78 -2.39
CA CYS A 102 -9.07 -10.07 -3.55
C CYS A 102 -8.72 -8.61 -3.26
N ILE A 103 -9.60 -7.89 -2.56
CA ILE A 103 -9.48 -6.43 -2.43
C ILE A 103 -8.71 -6.06 -1.17
N ARG A 104 -9.07 -6.66 -0.03
CA ARG A 104 -8.41 -6.40 1.25
C ARG A 104 -6.95 -6.82 1.21
N THR A 105 -6.65 -8.02 0.72
CA THR A 105 -5.26 -8.51 0.56
C THR A 105 -4.37 -7.51 -0.18
N VAL A 106 -4.85 -6.92 -1.28
CA VAL A 106 -4.08 -5.92 -2.04
C VAL A 106 -3.89 -4.62 -1.27
N MET A 107 -4.90 -4.19 -0.52
CA MET A 107 -4.82 -2.97 0.29
C MET A 107 -4.00 -3.13 1.57
N THR A 108 -3.94 -4.33 2.16
CA THR A 108 -3.35 -4.56 3.48
C THR A 108 -2.09 -5.41 3.48
N ASN A 109 -1.61 -5.93 2.34
CA ASN A 109 -0.43 -6.80 2.28
C ASN A 109 0.83 -6.18 2.93
N ALA A 110 0.98 -4.86 2.83
CA ALA A 110 2.10 -4.10 3.36
C ALA A 110 1.65 -3.16 4.49
N SER A 111 0.48 -3.41 5.09
CA SER A 111 -0.05 -2.59 6.20
C SER A 111 0.94 -2.40 7.34
N PRO A 112 1.74 -3.41 7.76
CA PRO A 112 2.77 -3.20 8.78
C PRO A 112 3.81 -2.15 8.37
N ALA A 113 4.20 -2.13 7.09
CA ALA A 113 5.21 -1.20 6.60
C ALA A 113 4.71 0.25 6.63
N PHE A 114 3.44 0.49 6.29
CA PHE A 114 2.85 1.83 6.24
C PHE A 114 1.90 2.15 7.40
N ALA A 115 2.00 1.45 8.53
CA ALA A 115 1.18 1.70 9.72
C ALA A 115 1.30 3.15 10.22
N HIS A 116 2.49 3.75 10.07
CA HIS A 116 2.76 5.15 10.43
C HIS A 116 2.50 6.15 9.30
N ALA A 117 1.91 5.72 8.18
CA ALA A 117 1.58 6.63 7.10
C ALA A 117 0.53 7.67 7.54
N ALA A 118 0.62 8.87 6.98
CA ALA A 118 -0.30 9.95 7.33
C ALA A 118 -1.77 9.54 7.13
N PRO A 119 -2.68 9.84 8.09
CA PRO A 119 -4.09 9.43 8.04
C PRO A 119 -4.80 9.83 6.74
N ASN A 120 -4.50 11.01 6.19
CA ASN A 120 -5.07 11.50 4.93
C ASN A 120 -4.77 10.59 3.73
N ARG A 121 -3.68 9.81 3.77
CA ARG A 121 -3.34 8.83 2.73
C ARG A 121 -4.11 7.53 2.93
N LEU A 122 -4.18 7.03 4.16
CA LEU A 122 -4.96 5.83 4.49
C LEU A 122 -6.46 6.04 4.23
N LYS A 123 -6.97 7.25 4.44
CA LYS A 123 -8.36 7.65 4.09
C LYS A 123 -8.73 7.33 2.64
N LYS A 124 -7.77 7.36 1.70
CA LYS A 124 -8.02 7.00 0.29
C LYS A 124 -8.34 5.51 0.11
N LEU A 125 -7.70 4.64 0.91
CA LEU A 125 -8.00 3.20 0.94
C LEU A 125 -9.34 2.95 1.64
N GLN A 126 -9.60 3.66 2.74
CA GLN A 126 -10.91 3.59 3.42
C GLN A 126 -12.08 3.93 2.50
N ILE A 127 -11.92 4.95 1.63
CA ILE A 127 -12.94 5.32 0.65
C ILE A 127 -13.24 4.15 -0.31
N LEU A 128 -12.25 3.36 -0.70
CA LEU A 128 -12.47 2.17 -1.54
C LEU A 128 -13.26 1.10 -0.79
N GLN A 129 -12.88 0.80 0.46
CA GLN A 129 -13.62 -0.11 1.33
C GLN A 129 -15.09 0.33 1.48
N ASN A 130 -15.32 1.62 1.72
CA ASN A 130 -16.66 2.19 1.87
C ASN A 130 -17.52 2.06 0.62
N LYS A 131 -16.92 2.27 -0.55
CA LYS A 131 -17.60 2.08 -1.84
C LYS A 131 -17.95 0.62 -2.08
N PHE A 132 -17.05 -0.29 -1.75
CA PHE A 132 -17.32 -1.73 -1.83
C PHE A 132 -18.50 -2.11 -0.94
N CYS A 133 -18.46 -1.73 0.34
CA CYS A 133 -19.48 -2.10 1.32
C CYS A 133 -20.88 -1.65 0.88
N ARG A 134 -21.02 -0.37 0.49
CA ARG A 134 -22.31 0.17 -0.01
C ARG A 134 -22.82 -0.58 -1.23
N SER A 135 -21.94 -0.91 -2.17
CA SER A 135 -22.32 -1.64 -3.36
C SER A 135 -22.74 -3.09 -3.05
N ALA A 136 -22.08 -3.74 -2.09
CA ALA A 136 -22.35 -5.13 -1.72
C ALA A 136 -23.68 -5.28 -0.97
N THR A 137 -23.99 -4.34 -0.06
CA THR A 137 -25.23 -4.31 0.74
C THR A 137 -26.39 -3.61 0.05
N ASN A 138 -26.16 -3.00 -1.12
CA ASN A 138 -27.15 -2.16 -1.79
C ASN A 138 -27.68 -0.99 -0.91
N ALA A 139 -26.83 -0.48 -0.01
CA ALA A 139 -27.24 0.55 0.93
C ALA A 139 -27.40 1.94 0.30
N HIS A 140 -28.36 2.72 0.81
CA HIS A 140 -28.53 4.14 0.48
C HIS A 140 -27.31 4.96 0.94
N CYS A 141 -27.05 6.12 0.30
CA CYS A 141 -25.87 6.94 0.62
C CYS A 141 -25.85 7.42 2.08
N CYS A 142 -27.03 7.65 2.67
CA CYS A 142 -27.24 8.09 4.05
C CYS A 142 -26.93 7.02 5.11
N VAL A 143 -26.76 5.75 4.72
CA VAL A 143 -26.45 4.69 5.68
C VAL A 143 -25.05 4.90 6.24
N LYS A 144 -24.94 4.88 7.58
CA LYS A 144 -23.67 5.03 8.30
C LYS A 144 -22.73 3.87 7.97
N ASN A 145 -21.44 4.16 7.77
CA ASN A 145 -20.43 3.14 7.46
C ASN A 145 -20.33 2.07 8.55
N SER A 146 -20.55 2.43 9.83
CA SER A 146 -20.52 1.48 10.94
C SER A 146 -21.57 0.37 10.83
N ILE A 147 -22.75 0.70 10.31
CA ILE A 147 -23.81 -0.30 10.04
C ILE A 147 -23.33 -1.27 8.95
N LEU A 148 -22.76 -0.73 7.87
CA LEU A 148 -22.25 -1.54 6.77
C LEU A 148 -21.13 -2.49 7.21
N TYR A 149 -20.25 -2.04 8.10
CA TYR A 149 -19.17 -2.86 8.64
C TYR A 149 -19.70 -3.97 9.53
N ARG A 150 -20.73 -3.70 10.35
CA ARG A 150 -21.39 -4.72 11.16
C ARG A 150 -22.07 -5.77 10.28
N ASP A 151 -22.82 -5.35 9.26
CA ASP A 151 -23.56 -6.25 8.37
C ASP A 151 -22.64 -7.14 7.53
N LEU A 152 -21.45 -6.62 7.18
CA LEU A 152 -20.42 -7.36 6.44
C LEU A 152 -19.35 -7.98 7.36
N ASP A 153 -19.47 -7.86 8.68
CA ASP A 153 -18.49 -8.31 9.67
C ASP A 153 -17.04 -7.89 9.28
N LEU A 154 -16.85 -6.60 9.02
CA LEU A 154 -15.56 -6.02 8.63
C LEU A 154 -15.00 -5.14 9.74
N SER A 155 -13.69 -5.25 9.98
CA SER A 155 -12.99 -4.25 10.81
C SER A 155 -12.95 -2.89 10.12
N SER A 156 -13.27 -1.86 10.92
CA SER A 156 -13.30 -0.44 10.55
C SER A 156 -11.91 0.15 10.36
#